data_AF-A0A7Y2GLY1-F1
#
_entry.id   AF-A0A7Y2GLY1-F1
#
_cell.length_a   1.000
_cell.length_b   1.000
_cell.length_c   1.000
_cell.angle_alpha   90.00
_cell.angle_beta   90.00
_cell.angle_gamma   90.00
#
_symmetry.space_group_name_H-M   'P 1'
#
loop_
_entity.id
_entity.type
_entity.pdbx_description
1 polymer ?
#
loop_
_entity_poly.entity_id
_entity_poly.type
_entity_poly.pdbx_seq_one_letter_code
_entity_poly.pdbx_strand_id
1 'polypeptide(L)'
;MSTEASQKALAKARAKLDKEYRQVRDALGDIHVKFDAVIAAREEDDIESLLAALEKAVKNVRTGGLVGSGAKGHRRALKDYREKLEADATAVE
;
A
#
# COMPACT_ATOMS: atom_id res chain seq x y z
N MET A 1 -33.07 13.33 0.51
CA MET A 1 -32.88 12.49 1.72
C MET A 1 -31.94 11.30 1.46
N SER A 2 -30.79 11.49 0.77
CA SER A 2 -29.83 10.40 0.44
C SER A 2 -28.40 10.65 0.95
N THR A 3 -28.17 11.74 1.68
CA THR A 3 -26.83 12.23 2.06
C THR A 3 -26.17 11.39 3.16
N GLU A 4 -26.93 10.90 4.14
CA GLU A 4 -26.34 10.20 5.30
C GLU A 4 -25.76 8.82 4.93
N ALA A 5 -26.45 8.07 4.06
CA ALA A 5 -25.97 6.79 3.55
C ALA A 5 -24.72 6.95 2.64
N SER A 6 -24.73 7.98 1.79
CA SER A 6 -23.60 8.34 0.94
C SER A 6 -22.36 8.72 1.75
N GLN A 7 -22.53 9.62 2.73
CA GLN A 7 -21.46 10.05 3.63
C GLN A 7 -20.86 8.88 4.42
N LYS A 8 -21.71 7.96 4.91
CA LYS A 8 -21.23 6.75 5.60
C LYS A 8 -20.42 5.83 4.68
N ALA A 9 -20.82 5.69 3.42
CA ALA A 9 -20.09 4.91 2.44
C ALA A 9 -18.73 5.55 2.11
N LEU A 10 -18.69 6.88 1.95
CA LEU A 10 -17.47 7.65 1.74
C LEU A 10 -16.50 7.52 2.92
N ALA A 11 -16.99 7.67 4.15
CA ALA A 11 -16.19 7.51 5.36
C ALA A 11 -15.57 6.10 5.47
N LYS A 12 -16.32 5.06 5.13
CA LYS A 12 -15.82 3.68 5.11
C LYS A 12 -14.73 3.48 4.06
N ALA A 13 -14.88 4.04 2.87
CA ALA A 13 -13.84 3.96 1.85
C ALA A 13 -12.58 4.74 2.23
N ARG A 14 -12.73 5.90 2.88
CA ARG A 14 -11.59 6.66 3.42
C ARG A 14 -10.82 5.86 4.48
N ALA A 15 -11.52 5.27 5.44
CA ALA A 15 -10.90 4.44 6.48
C ALA A 15 -10.15 3.24 5.87
N LYS A 16 -10.70 2.62 4.82
CA LYS A 16 -10.02 1.55 4.09
C LYS A 16 -8.77 2.05 3.37
N LEU A 17 -8.84 3.18 2.66
CA LEU A 17 -7.68 3.79 2.01
C LEU A 17 -6.56 4.08 3.00
N ASP A 18 -6.89 4.68 4.14
CA ASP A 18 -5.90 5.00 5.18
C ASP A 18 -5.24 3.74 5.75
N LYS A 19 -6.01 2.66 5.98
CA LYS A 19 -5.47 1.36 6.41
C LYS A 19 -4.48 0.80 5.41
N GLU A 20 -4.86 0.75 4.13
CA GLU A 20 -4.02 0.21 3.05
C GLU A 20 -2.76 1.05 2.85
N TYR A 21 -2.87 2.36 2.98
CA TYR A 21 -1.73 3.28 2.91
C TYR A 21 -0.73 3.04 4.06
N ARG A 22 -1.21 2.87 5.30
CA ARG A 22 -0.34 2.53 6.45
C ARG A 22 0.37 1.21 6.23
N GLN A 23 -0.33 0.17 5.76
CA GLN A 23 0.30 -1.12 5.48
C GLN A 23 1.44 -1.02 4.46
N VAL A 24 1.28 -0.22 3.40
CA VAL A 24 2.37 0.04 2.44
C VAL A 24 3.53 0.74 3.13
N ARG A 25 3.26 1.79 3.92
CA ARG A 25 4.28 2.56 4.65
C ARG A 25 5.07 1.69 5.62
N ASP A 26 4.40 0.84 6.39
CA ASP A 26 5.04 -0.07 7.34
C ASP A 26 5.94 -1.07 6.61
N ALA A 27 5.49 -1.57 5.45
CA ALA A 27 6.24 -2.53 4.66
C ALA A 27 7.47 -1.92 3.94
N LEU A 28 7.52 -0.60 3.74
CA LEU A 28 8.72 0.07 3.20
C LEU A 28 9.92 -0.05 4.15
N GLY A 29 9.70 -0.25 5.46
CA GLY A 29 10.78 -0.48 6.41
C GLY A 29 11.62 -1.71 6.08
N ASP A 30 10.99 -2.79 5.60
CA ASP A 30 11.71 -4.00 5.17
C ASP A 30 12.61 -3.74 3.96
N ILE A 31 12.15 -2.91 3.01
CA ILE A 31 12.98 -2.49 1.86
C ILE A 31 14.20 -1.73 2.35
N HIS A 32 14.05 -0.78 3.27
CA HIS A 32 15.18 -0.03 3.82
C HIS A 32 16.22 -0.96 4.44
N VAL A 33 15.79 -1.88 5.32
CA VAL A 33 16.71 -2.83 5.96
C VAL A 33 17.45 -3.71 4.94
N LYS A 34 16.76 -4.20 3.90
CA LYS A 34 17.38 -5.03 2.86
C LYS A 34 18.30 -4.22 1.94
N PHE A 35 17.94 -2.98 1.65
CA PHE A 35 18.77 -2.09 0.85
C PHE A 35 20.06 -1.73 1.59
N ASP A 36 19.96 -1.40 2.88
CA ASP A 36 21.13 -1.12 3.72
C ASP A 36 22.07 -2.32 3.81
N ALA A 37 21.54 -3.55 3.85
CA ALA A 37 22.34 -4.77 3.82
C ALA A 37 23.13 -4.93 2.50
N VAL A 38 22.55 -4.56 1.36
CA VAL A 38 23.26 -4.55 0.06
C VAL A 38 24.36 -3.47 0.05
N ILE A 39 24.08 -2.28 0.60
CA ILE A 39 25.05 -1.18 0.65
C ILE A 39 26.23 -1.51 1.57
N ALA A 40 25.98 -2.21 2.68
CA ALA A 40 27.00 -2.61 3.64
C ALA A 40 27.83 -3.84 3.20
N ALA A 41 27.50 -4.45 2.07
CA ALA A 41 28.19 -5.65 1.59
C ALA A 41 29.65 -5.36 1.23
N ARG A 42 30.53 -6.30 1.60
CA ARG A 42 31.95 -6.31 1.24
C ARG A 42 32.19 -7.28 0.09
N GLU A 43 33.40 -7.24 -0.45
CA GLU A 43 33.82 -8.04 -1.61
C GLU A 43 33.72 -9.56 -1.41
N GLU A 44 33.75 -10.04 -0.17
CA GLU A 44 33.62 -11.47 0.15
C GLU A 44 32.17 -11.89 0.46
N ASP A 45 31.23 -10.95 0.56
CA ASP A 45 29.84 -11.24 0.87
C ASP A 45 29.08 -11.73 -0.38
N ASP A 46 28.06 -12.56 -0.19
CA ASP A 46 27.20 -13.05 -1.27
C ASP A 46 26.20 -11.97 -1.72
N ILE A 47 26.64 -11.12 -2.65
CA ILE A 47 25.85 -10.01 -3.19
C ILE A 47 24.58 -10.51 -3.92
N GLU A 48 24.61 -11.68 -4.56
CA GLU A 48 23.46 -12.23 -5.29
C GLU A 48 22.31 -12.52 -4.33
N SER A 49 22.60 -13.20 -3.23
CA SER A 49 21.61 -13.49 -2.18
C SER A 49 21.03 -12.21 -1.54
N LEU A 50 21.86 -11.19 -1.33
CA LEU A 50 21.42 -9.90 -0.77
C LEU A 50 20.47 -9.17 -1.73
N LEU A 51 20.82 -9.11 -3.02
CA LEU A 51 19.97 -8.52 -4.06
C LEU A 51 18.66 -9.29 -4.23
N ALA A 52 18.70 -10.63 -4.21
CA ALA A 52 17.50 -11.47 -4.27
C ALA A 52 16.56 -11.21 -3.07
N ALA A 53 17.11 -11.01 -1.87
CA ALA A 53 16.33 -10.66 -0.69
C ALA A 53 15.68 -9.26 -0.82
N LEU A 54 16.41 -8.27 -1.35
CA LEU A 54 15.87 -6.95 -1.63
C LEU A 54 14.75 -7.00 -2.69
N GLU A 55 14.96 -7.72 -3.79
CA GLU A 55 13.94 -7.89 -4.83
C GLU A 55 12.65 -8.49 -4.26
N LYS A 56 12.78 -9.52 -3.41
CA LYS A 56 11.64 -10.16 -2.74
C LYS A 56 10.89 -9.17 -1.84
N ALA A 57 11.59 -8.35 -1.06
CA ALA A 57 10.98 -7.31 -0.23
C ALA A 57 10.19 -6.31 -1.08
N VAL A 58 10.80 -5.76 -2.13
CA VAL A 58 10.13 -4.83 -3.07
C VAL A 58 8.88 -5.47 -3.70
N LYS A 59 8.99 -6.72 -4.13
CA LYS A 59 7.86 -7.47 -4.69
C LYS A 59 6.72 -7.60 -3.68
N ASN A 60 7.03 -7.95 -2.44
CA ASN A 60 6.04 -8.08 -1.38
C ASN A 60 5.34 -6.76 -1.06
N VAL A 61 6.07 -5.64 -0.95
CA VAL A 61 5.43 -4.33 -0.76
C VAL A 61 4.50 -3.98 -1.92
N ARG A 62 4.91 -4.28 -3.16
CA ARG A 62 4.10 -4.01 -4.34
C ARG A 62 2.82 -4.85 -4.39
N THR A 63 2.92 -6.15 -4.12
CA THR A 63 1.81 -7.09 -4.30
C THR A 63 0.99 -7.36 -3.04
N GLY A 64 1.56 -7.08 -1.87
CA GLY A 64 1.04 -7.49 -0.57
C GLY A 64 1.60 -8.80 -0.04
N GLY A 65 2.45 -9.50 -0.81
CA GLY A 65 2.97 -10.81 -0.43
C GLY A 65 1.86 -11.87 -0.27
N LEU A 66 2.03 -12.77 0.70
CA LEU A 66 1.12 -13.90 0.98
C LEU A 66 -0.13 -13.51 1.79
N VAL A 67 -0.03 -12.47 2.63
CA VAL A 67 -1.05 -12.15 3.65
C VAL A 67 -1.57 -10.72 3.57
N GLY A 68 -0.99 -9.88 2.71
CA GLY A 68 -1.35 -8.49 2.56
C GLY A 68 -1.85 -8.14 1.15
N SER A 69 -2.20 -6.87 0.99
CA SER A 69 -2.73 -6.29 -0.25
C SER A 69 -1.71 -5.37 -0.94
N GLY A 70 -0.78 -4.80 -0.17
CA GLY A 70 0.34 -3.98 -0.65
C GLY A 70 -0.10 -2.77 -1.48
N ALA A 71 0.80 -2.26 -2.32
CA ALA A 71 0.50 -1.14 -3.20
C ALA A 71 -0.67 -1.41 -4.15
N LYS A 72 -0.87 -2.68 -4.55
CA LYS A 72 -2.03 -3.11 -5.35
C LYS A 72 -3.35 -2.92 -4.60
N GLY A 73 -3.38 -3.27 -3.32
CA GLY A 73 -4.49 -3.04 -2.39
C GLY A 73 -4.83 -1.57 -2.24
N HIS A 74 -3.80 -0.78 -1.95
CA HIS A 74 -3.90 0.67 -1.89
C HIS A 74 -4.46 1.26 -3.18
N ARG A 75 -3.99 0.85 -4.37
CA ARG A 75 -4.54 1.31 -5.66
C ARG A 75 -6.05 1.04 -5.77
N ARG A 76 -6.51 -0.14 -5.34
CA ARG A 76 -7.93 -0.50 -5.37
C ARG A 76 -8.73 0.35 -4.38
N ALA A 77 -8.23 0.56 -3.17
CA ALA A 77 -8.90 1.40 -2.18
C ALA A 77 -8.95 2.87 -2.58
N LEU A 78 -7.90 3.39 -3.23
CA LEU A 78 -7.87 4.75 -3.75
C LEU A 78 -8.92 4.97 -4.84
N LYS A 79 -9.06 4.01 -5.75
CA LYS A 79 -10.11 4.04 -6.78
C LYS A 79 -11.50 4.05 -6.13
N ASP A 80 -11.75 3.13 -5.21
CA ASP A 80 -13.03 2.98 -4.50
C ASP A 80 -13.42 4.23 -3.70
N TYR A 81 -12.44 4.92 -3.10
CA TYR A 81 -12.65 6.19 -2.42
C TYR A 81 -13.01 7.32 -3.39
N ARG A 82 -12.32 7.42 -4.53
CA ARG A 82 -12.58 8.45 -5.55
C ARG A 82 -13.99 8.32 -6.14
N GLU A 83 -14.40 7.10 -6.48
CA GLU A 83 -15.75 6.84 -7.00
C GLU A 83 -16.84 7.27 -6.01
N LYS A 84 -16.64 7.03 -4.70
CA LYS A 84 -17.60 7.47 -3.67
C LYS A 84 -17.55 8.97 -3.41
N LEU A 85 -16.38 9.59 -3.54
CA LEU A 85 -16.23 11.04 -3.38
C LEU A 85 -17.00 11.78 -4.48
N GLU A 86 -16.89 11.30 -5.72
CA GLU A 86 -17.64 11.83 -6.87
C GLU A 86 -19.15 11.61 -6.69
N ALA A 87 -19.57 10.41 -6.29
CA ALA A 87 -20.98 10.12 -6.04
C ALA A 87 -21.58 10.99 -4.92
N ASP A 88 -20.84 11.22 -3.83
CA ASP A 88 -21.26 12.09 -2.73
C ASP A 88 -21.41 13.54 -3.18
N ALA A 89 -20.49 14.05 -4.01
CA ALA A 89 -20.57 15.40 -4.56
C ALA A 89 -21.81 15.59 -5.45
N THR A 90 -22.12 14.61 -6.32
CA THR A 90 -23.31 14.66 -7.19
C THR A 90 -24.64 14.49 -6.45
N ALA A 91 -24.63 13.96 -5.22
CA ALA A 91 -25.84 13.78 -4.41
C ALA A 91 -26.23 15.03 -3.60
N VAL A 92 -25.40 16.09 -3.65
CA VAL A 92 -25.58 17.38 -2.98
C VAL A 92 -26.12 18.46 -3.94
N GLU A 93 -25.98 18.26 -5.26
CA GLU A 93 -26.65 19.07 -6.30
C GLU A 93 -28.11 18.66 -6.51
#